data_AF-A0A834ANA5-F1
#
_entry.id   AF-A0A834ANA5-F1
#
_cell.length_a   1.000
_cell.length_b   1.000
_cell.length_c   1.000
_cell.angle_alpha   90.00
_cell.angle_beta   90.00
_cell.angle_gamma   90.00
#
_symmetry.space_group_name_H-M   'P 1'
#
loop_
_entity.id
_entity.type
_entity.pdbx_description
1 polymer ?
#
loop_
_entity_poly.entity_id
_entity_poly.type
_entity_poly.pdbx_seq_one_letter_code
_entity_poly.pdbx_strand_id
1 'polypeptide(L)'
;MKTPASWNSPMRTGEKYPLIVLSHGLGAFRTIYSAIGNELASHGFIVATVEHRDGSASATYYFNNQSAAETGNRSWLYLRTLRQGEEQAPLRSAQVQQRAKECSEALNVLLSSFPVKNVLDLDFDMQQLKDSIDRNKIAVIGHSFGGATVIQALHDDQRFRCGIALDAWMLPMDEKVYSRFSQPLFFINSERFQYPANIIKMKKCFIPGKERKMITIRGSVHQNFADFTFATGKVTGHLFTLKGEIDSNVALDLTSKASLAFLQKHLGLQKDFDQWDYLIEGEDDHLIPGTNIDTSSHGILQNSTEIDKHNAD
;
A
#
# COMPACT_ATOMS: atom_id res chain seq x y z
N MET A 1 0.27 -9.03 -22.43
CA MET A 1 -0.26 -7.76 -21.86
C MET A 1 0.94 -6.85 -21.58
N LYS A 2 0.82 -5.54 -21.83
CA LYS A 2 1.85 -4.53 -21.52
C LYS A 2 1.24 -3.47 -20.59
N THR A 3 2.07 -2.76 -19.86
CA THR A 3 1.72 -1.56 -19.07
C THR A 3 2.34 -0.32 -19.71
N PRO A 4 1.73 0.89 -19.65
CA PRO A 4 2.20 2.07 -20.37
C PRO A 4 3.40 2.75 -19.68
N ALA A 5 4.54 2.06 -19.63
CA ALA A 5 5.81 2.59 -19.15
C ALA A 5 6.95 2.21 -20.11
N SER A 6 7.87 3.16 -20.36
CA SER A 6 9.03 2.93 -21.22
C SER A 6 10.08 2.08 -20.48
N TRP A 7 10.22 0.81 -20.89
CA TRP A 7 11.15 -0.13 -20.28
C TRP A 7 12.61 0.32 -20.43
N ASN A 8 13.36 0.36 -19.33
CA ASN A 8 14.77 0.79 -19.25
C ASN A 8 15.07 2.16 -19.88
N SER A 9 14.06 3.03 -20.06
CA SER A 9 14.30 4.39 -20.51
C SER A 9 15.21 5.13 -19.52
N PRO A 10 16.15 5.96 -20.00
CA PRO A 10 16.94 6.81 -19.12
C PRO A 10 16.05 7.64 -18.20
N MET A 11 16.54 7.86 -16.98
CA MET A 11 15.85 8.71 -16.03
C MET A 11 15.96 10.17 -16.46
N ARG A 12 14.87 10.93 -16.31
CA ARG A 12 14.89 12.37 -16.54
C ARG A 12 15.78 13.05 -15.49
N THR A 13 16.77 13.80 -15.95
CA THR A 13 17.76 14.50 -15.11
C THR A 13 17.38 15.95 -14.83
N GLY A 14 18.09 16.60 -13.90
CA GLY A 14 17.96 18.04 -13.63
C GLY A 14 17.06 18.42 -12.45
N GLU A 15 16.43 17.44 -11.78
CA GLU A 15 15.61 17.67 -10.58
C GLU A 15 15.73 16.52 -9.58
N LYS A 16 15.35 16.78 -8.33
CA LYS A 16 15.20 15.75 -7.29
C LYS A 16 13.72 15.41 -7.13
N TYR A 17 13.42 14.12 -7.14
CA TYR A 17 12.05 13.63 -7.07
C TYR A 17 11.69 13.15 -5.66
N PRO A 18 10.46 13.42 -5.17
CA PRO A 18 9.91 12.68 -4.04
C PRO A 18 9.87 11.18 -4.33
N LEU A 19 9.99 10.37 -3.27
CA LEU A 19 10.03 8.91 -3.36
C LEU A 19 8.80 8.30 -2.69
N ILE A 20 8.20 7.32 -3.37
CA ILE A 20 7.14 6.48 -2.83
C ILE A 20 7.62 5.04 -2.80
N VAL A 21 7.56 4.41 -1.62
CA VAL A 21 7.67 2.94 -1.52
C VAL A 21 6.27 2.35 -1.59
N LEU A 22 6.02 1.48 -2.57
CA LEU A 22 4.71 0.85 -2.79
C LEU A 22 4.73 -0.61 -2.33
N SER A 23 3.74 -0.99 -1.53
CA SER A 23 3.63 -2.31 -0.90
C SER A 23 2.39 -3.07 -1.39
N HIS A 24 2.58 -4.28 -1.94
CA HIS A 24 1.50 -5.04 -2.59
C HIS A 24 0.55 -5.78 -1.62
N GLY A 25 -0.64 -6.17 -2.07
CA GLY A 25 -1.55 -7.03 -1.30
C GLY A 25 -1.09 -8.49 -1.16
N LEU A 26 -1.77 -9.26 -0.31
CA LEU A 26 -1.58 -10.72 -0.21
C LEU A 26 -1.91 -11.38 -1.56
N GLY A 27 -1.07 -12.31 -2.02
CA GLY A 27 -1.22 -12.98 -3.31
C GLY A 27 -0.89 -12.09 -4.52
N ALA A 28 -0.50 -10.84 -4.33
CA ALA A 28 0.01 -10.00 -5.41
C ALA A 28 1.56 -10.11 -5.50
N PHE A 29 2.17 -9.24 -6.29
CA PHE A 29 3.62 -9.09 -6.47
C PHE A 29 3.90 -7.73 -7.13
N ARG A 30 5.17 -7.38 -7.38
CA ARG A 30 5.59 -5.99 -7.68
C ARG A 30 4.99 -5.35 -8.93
N THR A 31 4.41 -6.13 -9.85
CA THR A 31 3.93 -5.64 -11.15
C THR A 31 2.41 -5.56 -11.28
N ILE A 32 1.66 -5.71 -10.19
CA ILE A 32 0.18 -5.74 -10.19
C ILE A 32 -0.45 -4.39 -9.76
N TYR A 33 0.38 -3.35 -9.61
CA TYR A 33 -0.05 -1.99 -9.25
C TYR A 33 0.57 -0.93 -10.18
N SER A 34 0.81 -1.32 -11.43
CA SER A 34 1.42 -0.43 -12.42
C SER A 34 0.51 0.75 -12.79
N ALA A 35 -0.81 0.61 -12.71
CA ALA A 35 -1.73 1.73 -12.94
C ALA A 35 -1.46 2.89 -11.95
N ILE A 36 -1.47 2.60 -10.65
CA ILE A 36 -1.17 3.59 -9.60
C ILE A 36 0.29 4.06 -9.68
N GLY A 37 1.23 3.12 -9.88
CA GLY A 37 2.65 3.45 -9.97
C GLY A 37 2.97 4.39 -11.14
N ASN A 38 2.38 4.15 -12.31
CA ASN A 38 2.56 4.99 -13.49
C ASN A 38 1.90 6.35 -13.34
N GLU A 39 0.70 6.42 -12.73
CA GLU A 39 0.04 7.70 -12.42
C GLU A 39 0.88 8.56 -11.48
N LEU A 40 1.44 7.99 -10.41
CA LEU A 40 2.31 8.73 -9.51
C LEU A 40 3.62 9.12 -10.21
N ALA A 41 4.22 8.23 -11.01
CA ALA A 41 5.45 8.53 -11.74
C ALA A 41 5.27 9.64 -12.78
N SER A 42 4.12 9.69 -13.49
CA SER A 42 3.82 10.74 -14.47
C SER A 42 3.71 12.14 -13.84
N HIS A 43 3.45 12.21 -12.53
CA HIS A 43 3.39 13.42 -11.72
C HIS A 43 4.72 13.80 -11.05
N GLY A 44 5.82 13.11 -11.41
CA GLY A 44 7.17 13.45 -10.95
C GLY A 44 7.54 12.79 -9.63
N PHE A 45 7.09 11.57 -9.37
CA PHE A 45 7.57 10.74 -8.27
C PHE A 45 8.45 9.60 -8.79
N ILE A 46 9.40 9.17 -7.98
CA ILE A 46 9.99 7.83 -8.13
C ILE A 46 9.11 6.87 -7.31
N VAL A 47 8.65 5.78 -7.93
CA VAL A 47 7.84 4.75 -7.26
C VAL A 47 8.60 3.44 -7.22
N ALA A 48 8.96 2.99 -6.01
CA ALA A 48 9.64 1.73 -5.76
C ALA A 48 8.65 0.70 -5.23
N THR A 49 8.13 -0.17 -6.11
CA THR A 49 7.25 -1.26 -5.69
C THR A 49 8.06 -2.47 -5.20
N VAL A 50 7.95 -2.75 -3.91
CA VAL A 50 8.68 -3.86 -3.27
C VAL A 50 7.97 -5.18 -3.55
N GLU A 51 8.72 -6.20 -3.97
CA GLU A 51 8.26 -7.59 -3.94
C GLU A 51 8.65 -8.21 -2.61
N HIS A 52 7.64 -8.60 -1.81
CA HIS A 52 7.85 -9.09 -0.45
C HIS A 52 8.26 -10.58 -0.42
N ARG A 53 9.20 -10.93 0.46
CA ARG A 53 9.78 -12.29 0.57
C ARG A 53 9.31 -13.00 1.83
N ASP A 54 8.25 -12.51 2.42
CA ASP A 54 7.59 -13.00 3.63
C ASP A 54 6.65 -14.20 3.37
N GLY A 55 6.58 -14.66 2.11
CA GLY A 55 5.65 -15.69 1.67
C GLY A 55 4.21 -15.17 1.48
N SER A 56 4.00 -13.86 1.39
CA SER A 56 2.70 -13.27 1.02
C SER A 56 2.54 -13.04 -0.48
N ALA A 57 3.61 -12.96 -1.26
CA ALA A 57 3.52 -12.87 -2.71
C ALA A 57 2.99 -14.17 -3.31
N SER A 58 2.21 -14.10 -4.42
CA SER A 58 1.80 -15.33 -5.14
C SER A 58 3.02 -16.16 -5.56
N ALA A 59 4.01 -15.47 -6.12
CA ALA A 59 5.34 -16.00 -6.38
C ALA A 59 6.35 -14.84 -6.33
N THR A 60 7.54 -15.12 -5.82
CA THR A 60 8.74 -14.27 -5.91
C THR A 60 9.93 -15.19 -6.19
N TYR A 61 11.05 -14.63 -6.62
CA TYR A 61 12.28 -15.38 -6.75
C TYR A 61 13.48 -14.67 -6.15
N TYR A 62 14.55 -15.43 -5.97
CA TYR A 62 15.88 -14.98 -5.60
C TYR A 62 16.93 -15.88 -6.26
N PHE A 63 18.21 -15.54 -6.10
CA PHE A 63 19.33 -16.37 -6.54
C PHE A 63 20.08 -16.87 -5.31
N ASN A 64 20.37 -18.18 -5.22
CA ASN A 64 21.06 -18.77 -4.07
C ASN A 64 22.50 -18.26 -3.92
N ASN A 65 23.14 -17.84 -5.02
CA ASN A 65 24.49 -17.30 -5.06
C ASN A 65 24.72 -16.49 -6.36
N GLN A 66 25.90 -15.89 -6.49
CA GLN A 66 26.28 -15.07 -7.64
C GLN A 66 26.29 -15.85 -8.97
N SER A 67 26.76 -17.11 -8.97
CA SER A 67 26.77 -17.97 -10.18
C SER A 67 25.35 -18.29 -10.65
N ALA A 68 24.41 -18.50 -9.72
CA ALA A 68 23.01 -18.66 -10.05
C ALA A 68 22.41 -17.39 -10.66
N ALA A 69 22.83 -16.20 -10.21
CA ALA A 69 22.40 -14.94 -10.81
C ALA A 69 22.92 -14.77 -12.25
N GLU A 70 24.22 -15.03 -12.48
CA GLU A 70 24.87 -14.92 -13.80
C GLU A 70 24.30 -15.89 -14.84
N THR A 71 23.83 -17.05 -14.40
CA THR A 71 23.21 -18.07 -15.26
C THR A 71 21.68 -17.93 -15.33
N GLY A 72 21.08 -16.95 -14.62
CA GLY A 72 19.64 -16.78 -14.56
C GLY A 72 18.88 -17.91 -13.85
N ASN A 73 19.56 -18.73 -13.03
CA ASN A 73 18.98 -19.86 -12.31
C ASN A 73 18.20 -19.42 -11.06
N ARG A 74 16.92 -19.08 -11.28
CA ARG A 74 16.00 -18.55 -10.25
C ARG A 74 15.53 -19.64 -9.28
N SER A 75 15.59 -19.34 -7.99
CA SER A 75 14.89 -20.10 -6.95
C SER A 75 13.59 -19.41 -6.60
N TRP A 76 12.47 -20.13 -6.71
CA TRP A 76 11.12 -19.59 -6.51
C TRP A 76 10.61 -19.84 -5.11
N LEU A 77 9.98 -18.81 -4.53
CA LEU A 77 9.20 -18.88 -3.32
C LEU A 77 7.74 -18.57 -3.68
N TYR A 78 6.82 -19.41 -3.23
CA TYR A 78 5.39 -19.28 -3.50
C TYR A 78 4.62 -18.83 -2.25
N LEU A 79 3.39 -18.38 -2.46
CA LEU A 79 2.47 -18.00 -1.39
C LEU A 79 2.39 -19.10 -0.33
N ARG A 80 2.73 -18.74 0.90
CA ARG A 80 2.54 -19.60 2.06
C ARG A 80 1.06 -19.59 2.47
N THR A 81 0.42 -20.74 2.36
CA THR A 81 -0.91 -20.98 2.92
C THR A 81 -0.79 -21.33 4.41
N LEU A 82 -1.88 -21.10 5.15
CA LEU A 82 -1.97 -21.54 6.55
C LEU A 82 -1.89 -23.07 6.60
N ARG A 83 -1.12 -23.59 7.56
CA ARG A 83 -1.12 -25.03 7.86
C ARG A 83 -2.35 -25.41 8.69
N GLN A 84 -2.72 -26.67 8.67
CA GLN A 84 -3.81 -27.17 9.51
C GLN A 84 -3.51 -26.90 10.99
N GLY A 85 -4.44 -26.25 11.69
CA GLY A 85 -4.28 -25.87 13.10
C GLY A 85 -3.41 -24.62 13.35
N GLU A 86 -2.87 -23.97 12.31
CA GLU A 86 -2.11 -22.73 12.44
C GLU A 86 -3.03 -21.51 12.54
N GLU A 87 -2.82 -20.67 13.55
CA GLU A 87 -3.55 -19.42 13.68
C GLU A 87 -3.09 -18.38 12.65
N GLN A 88 -4.06 -17.70 12.03
CA GLN A 88 -3.76 -16.71 11.00
C GLN A 88 -3.07 -15.46 11.55
N ALA A 89 -3.54 -14.94 12.69
CA ALA A 89 -3.09 -13.64 13.19
C ALA A 89 -1.58 -13.60 13.53
N PRO A 90 -1.00 -14.58 14.24
CA PRO A 90 0.45 -14.58 14.52
C PRO A 90 1.30 -14.65 13.25
N LEU A 91 0.92 -15.49 12.27
CA LEU A 91 1.64 -15.56 10.99
C LEU A 91 1.60 -14.22 10.25
N ARG A 92 0.41 -13.60 10.15
CA ARG A 92 0.25 -12.33 9.43
C ARG A 92 0.95 -11.18 10.15
N SER A 93 1.00 -11.19 11.49
CA SER A 93 1.76 -10.21 12.28
C SER A 93 3.27 -10.33 12.05
N ALA A 94 3.83 -11.55 12.06
CA ALA A 94 5.24 -11.74 11.73
C ALA A 94 5.56 -11.28 10.28
N GLN A 95 4.65 -11.56 9.35
CA GLN A 95 4.77 -11.11 7.96
C GLN A 95 4.74 -9.58 7.84
N VAL A 96 3.80 -8.86 8.48
CA VAL A 96 3.75 -7.39 8.36
C VAL A 96 5.01 -6.71 8.89
N GLN A 97 5.61 -7.25 9.96
CA GLN A 97 6.89 -6.78 10.50
C GLN A 97 8.03 -6.99 9.49
N GLN A 98 8.12 -8.17 8.88
CA GLN A 98 9.08 -8.42 7.80
C GLN A 98 8.88 -7.45 6.63
N ARG A 99 7.63 -7.20 6.23
CA ARG A 99 7.33 -6.33 5.09
C ARG A 99 7.69 -4.87 5.35
N ALA A 100 7.50 -4.38 6.57
CA ALA A 100 7.96 -3.04 6.97
C ALA A 100 9.49 -2.95 6.91
N LYS A 101 10.20 -3.95 7.42
CA LYS A 101 11.66 -4.05 7.30
C LYS A 101 12.12 -4.03 5.84
N GLU A 102 11.47 -4.80 4.96
CA GLU A 102 11.77 -4.82 3.53
C GLU A 102 11.53 -3.46 2.85
N CYS A 103 10.52 -2.69 3.29
CA CYS A 103 10.31 -1.31 2.82
C CYS A 103 11.46 -0.39 3.24
N SER A 104 11.90 -0.49 4.49
CA SER A 104 13.06 0.26 5.01
C SER A 104 14.39 -0.15 4.36
N GLU A 105 14.56 -1.44 4.02
CA GLU A 105 15.71 -1.95 3.29
C GLU A 105 15.73 -1.46 1.84
N ALA A 106 14.58 -1.46 1.15
CA ALA A 106 14.46 -0.85 -0.17
C ALA A 106 14.85 0.63 -0.14
N LEU A 107 14.42 1.35 0.90
CA LEU A 107 14.81 2.75 1.11
C LEU A 107 16.32 2.88 1.34
N ASN A 108 16.95 2.01 2.13
CA ASN A 108 18.41 2.01 2.33
C ASN A 108 19.17 1.86 1.01
N VAL A 109 18.71 0.95 0.13
CA VAL A 109 19.33 0.71 -1.18
C VAL A 109 19.16 1.95 -2.07
N LEU A 110 17.96 2.50 -2.18
CA LEU A 110 17.67 3.67 -3.03
C LEU A 110 18.38 4.94 -2.55
N LEU A 111 18.58 5.07 -1.24
CA LEU A 111 19.26 6.21 -0.64
C LEU A 111 20.76 6.00 -0.43
N SER A 112 21.30 4.86 -0.85
CA SER A 112 22.73 4.54 -0.74
C SER A 112 23.56 5.47 -1.63
N SER A 113 24.69 5.94 -1.10
CA SER A 113 25.69 6.66 -1.90
C SER A 113 26.67 5.70 -2.60
N PHE A 114 26.60 4.40 -2.29
CA PHE A 114 27.47 3.38 -2.86
C PHE A 114 26.86 2.77 -4.12
N PRO A 115 27.67 2.43 -5.14
CA PRO A 115 27.20 1.70 -6.31
C PRO A 115 26.53 0.39 -5.92
N VAL A 116 25.35 0.14 -6.48
CA VAL A 116 24.60 -1.12 -6.30
C VAL A 116 24.64 -1.89 -7.62
N LYS A 117 25.14 -3.13 -7.58
CA LYS A 117 25.10 -4.02 -8.73
C LYS A 117 23.70 -4.64 -8.83
N ASN A 118 23.01 -4.39 -9.93
CA ASN A 118 21.72 -5.03 -10.21
C ASN A 118 21.95 -6.50 -10.58
N VAL A 119 21.32 -7.42 -9.83
CA VAL A 119 21.43 -8.87 -10.08
C VAL A 119 20.63 -9.36 -11.30
N LEU A 120 19.79 -8.50 -11.89
CA LEU A 120 18.93 -8.85 -13.04
C LEU A 120 19.54 -8.53 -14.40
N ASP A 121 20.76 -7.98 -14.43
CA ASP A 121 21.50 -7.62 -15.66
C ASP A 121 20.64 -6.89 -16.69
N LEU A 122 20.08 -5.74 -16.29
CA LEU A 122 19.20 -4.90 -17.12
C LEU A 122 19.97 -3.68 -17.64
N ASP A 123 19.61 -3.20 -18.83
CA ASP A 123 20.20 -2.02 -19.48
C ASP A 123 19.89 -0.67 -18.81
N PHE A 124 19.33 -0.67 -17.59
CA PHE A 124 19.11 0.53 -16.79
C PHE A 124 20.25 0.71 -15.78
N ASP A 125 21.07 1.75 -15.99
CA ASP A 125 22.14 2.10 -15.05
C ASP A 125 21.58 2.71 -13.76
N MET A 126 21.71 1.98 -12.65
CA MET A 126 21.26 2.40 -11.32
C MET A 126 21.99 3.65 -10.81
N GLN A 127 23.16 4.01 -11.36
CA GLN A 127 23.85 5.25 -10.98
C GLN A 127 23.05 6.50 -11.36
N GLN A 128 22.12 6.40 -12.31
CA GLN A 128 21.20 7.49 -12.65
C GLN A 128 20.33 7.94 -11.47
N LEU A 129 20.10 7.05 -10.48
CA LEU A 129 19.35 7.40 -9.27
C LEU A 129 20.17 8.22 -8.26
N LYS A 130 21.50 8.27 -8.43
CA LYS A 130 22.38 9.01 -7.53
C LYS A 130 21.99 10.49 -7.53
N ASP A 131 21.85 11.05 -6.33
CA ASP A 131 21.48 12.46 -6.10
C ASP A 131 20.13 12.89 -6.71
N SER A 132 19.31 11.94 -7.18
CA SER A 132 18.02 12.19 -7.83
C SER A 132 16.81 12.14 -6.88
N ILE A 133 16.98 11.66 -5.64
CA ILE A 133 15.89 11.52 -4.67
C ILE A 133 15.93 12.69 -3.66
N ASP A 134 14.80 13.34 -3.45
CA ASP A 134 14.60 14.26 -2.32
C ASP A 134 14.38 13.44 -1.04
N ARG A 135 15.45 13.34 -0.25
CA ARG A 135 15.50 12.51 0.98
C ARG A 135 14.55 13.00 2.08
N ASN A 136 13.98 14.20 1.96
CA ASN A 136 13.03 14.74 2.92
C ASN A 136 11.58 14.50 2.51
N LYS A 137 11.35 13.92 1.33
CA LYS A 137 10.01 13.75 0.73
C LYS A 137 9.75 12.29 0.37
N ILE A 138 9.63 11.48 1.41
CA ILE A 138 9.47 10.04 1.29
C ILE A 138 8.12 9.62 1.87
N ALA A 139 7.32 8.90 1.09
CA ALA A 139 6.05 8.33 1.53
C ALA A 139 6.03 6.81 1.34
N VAL A 140 5.10 6.15 2.04
CA VAL A 140 4.80 4.73 1.85
C VAL A 140 3.33 4.57 1.49
N ILE A 141 3.04 3.83 0.43
CA ILE A 141 1.69 3.53 -0.04
C ILE A 141 1.55 2.02 -0.12
N GLY A 142 0.36 1.48 0.16
CA GLY A 142 0.15 0.06 0.01
C GLY A 142 -1.30 -0.34 0.00
N HIS A 143 -1.58 -1.43 -0.70
CA HIS A 143 -2.93 -1.95 -0.88
C HIS A 143 -3.18 -3.23 -0.07
N SER A 144 -4.36 -3.36 0.55
CA SER A 144 -4.79 -4.56 1.26
C SER A 144 -3.83 -4.89 2.40
N PHE A 145 -3.13 -6.03 2.35
CA PHE A 145 -2.03 -6.34 3.26
C PHE A 145 -0.95 -5.24 3.22
N GLY A 146 -0.66 -4.66 2.05
CA GLY A 146 0.23 -3.51 1.91
C GLY A 146 -0.24 -2.27 2.68
N GLY A 147 -1.54 -2.10 2.88
CA GLY A 147 -2.09 -1.04 3.73
C GLY A 147 -1.76 -1.24 5.21
N ALA A 148 -1.69 -2.50 5.70
CA ALA A 148 -1.15 -2.78 7.03
C ALA A 148 0.37 -2.50 7.09
N THR A 149 1.10 -2.85 6.03
CA THR A 149 2.54 -2.55 5.93
C THR A 149 2.84 -1.06 5.98
N VAL A 150 1.99 -0.21 5.39
CA VAL A 150 2.09 1.25 5.52
C VAL A 150 2.13 1.65 6.99
N ILE A 151 1.19 1.16 7.80
CA ILE A 151 1.07 1.51 9.21
C ILE A 151 2.27 1.01 10.00
N GLN A 152 2.69 -0.23 9.75
CA GLN A 152 3.87 -0.81 10.40
C GLN A 152 5.16 -0.07 10.00
N ALA A 153 5.33 0.30 8.72
CA ALA A 153 6.50 1.05 8.25
C ALA A 153 6.56 2.47 8.82
N LEU A 154 5.42 3.16 8.97
CA LEU A 154 5.36 4.47 9.64
C LEU A 154 5.77 4.38 11.12
N HIS A 155 5.43 3.27 11.78
CA HIS A 155 5.86 2.99 13.15
C HIS A 155 7.37 2.75 13.24
N ASP A 156 7.90 1.90 12.36
CA ASP A 156 9.27 1.40 12.47
C ASP A 156 10.32 2.38 11.90
N ASP A 157 9.93 3.26 10.96
CA ASP A 157 10.88 4.09 10.22
C ASP A 157 10.39 5.54 10.02
N GLN A 158 10.97 6.45 10.79
CA GLN A 158 10.63 7.89 10.80
C GLN A 158 11.04 8.65 9.52
N ARG A 159 11.76 8.00 8.59
CA ARG A 159 12.09 8.59 7.29
C ARG A 159 10.85 8.70 6.40
N PHE A 160 9.89 7.79 6.54
CA PHE A 160 8.58 7.94 5.90
C PHE A 160 7.83 9.08 6.57
N ARG A 161 7.50 10.11 5.79
CA ARG A 161 6.89 11.38 6.26
C ARG A 161 5.38 11.34 6.32
N CYS A 162 4.74 10.50 5.51
CA CYS A 162 3.31 10.21 5.52
C CYS A 162 3.06 8.85 4.87
N GLY A 163 1.85 8.31 5.01
CA GLY A 163 1.46 7.09 4.31
C GLY A 163 0.01 7.04 3.86
N ILE A 164 -0.24 6.25 2.82
CA ILE A 164 -1.57 6.06 2.23
C ILE A 164 -1.89 4.57 2.20
N ALA A 165 -2.93 4.19 2.93
CA ALA A 165 -3.39 2.83 3.11
C ALA A 165 -4.62 2.60 2.21
N LEU A 166 -4.40 1.97 1.06
CA LEU A 166 -5.45 1.63 0.10
C LEU A 166 -6.15 0.35 0.55
N ASP A 167 -7.40 0.47 0.97
CA ASP A 167 -8.28 -0.63 1.36
C ASP A 167 -7.63 -1.60 2.35
N ALA A 168 -7.02 -1.04 3.40
CA ALA A 168 -6.13 -1.80 4.28
C ALA A 168 -6.82 -2.98 4.94
N TRP A 169 -6.14 -4.12 4.95
CA TRP A 169 -6.53 -5.30 5.70
C TRP A 169 -5.85 -5.28 7.07
N MET A 170 -6.59 -4.95 8.12
CA MET A 170 -6.05 -4.64 9.45
C MET A 170 -5.85 -5.87 10.35
N LEU A 171 -6.19 -7.08 9.90
CA LEU A 171 -5.94 -8.32 10.64
C LEU A 171 -4.48 -8.46 11.14
N PRO A 172 -3.44 -8.19 10.31
CA PRO A 172 -2.04 -8.41 10.67
C PRO A 172 -1.51 -7.49 11.78
N MET A 173 -2.20 -6.40 12.10
CA MET A 173 -1.68 -5.35 12.97
C MET A 173 -1.81 -5.71 14.46
N ASP A 174 -0.72 -5.49 15.21
CA ASP A 174 -0.73 -5.46 16.68
C ASP A 174 -1.34 -4.14 17.17
N GLU A 175 -2.21 -4.20 18.17
CA GLU A 175 -2.92 -3.02 18.69
C GLU A 175 -2.00 -1.95 19.25
N LYS A 176 -0.80 -2.34 19.73
CA LYS A 176 0.20 -1.41 20.25
C LYS A 176 0.74 -0.46 19.18
N VAL A 177 0.63 -0.84 17.90
CA VAL A 177 1.18 -0.05 16.78
C VAL A 177 0.32 1.18 16.48
N TYR A 178 -1.02 1.09 16.62
CA TYR A 178 -1.95 2.15 16.22
C TYR A 178 -1.64 3.52 16.84
N SER A 179 -1.04 3.54 18.03
CA SER A 179 -0.70 4.75 18.77
C SER A 179 0.75 5.22 18.65
N ARG A 180 1.62 4.48 17.97
CA ARG A 180 3.09 4.67 18.07
C ARG A 180 3.75 5.22 16.80
N PHE A 181 3.05 6.04 16.02
CA PHE A 181 3.62 6.82 14.93
C PHE A 181 2.94 8.20 14.84
N SER A 182 3.68 9.24 14.48
CA SER A 182 3.18 10.63 14.47
C SER A 182 2.77 11.09 13.07
N GLN A 183 3.32 10.47 12.04
CA GLN A 183 3.18 10.87 10.66
C GLN A 183 1.72 10.81 10.19
N PRO A 184 1.29 11.70 9.27
CA PRO A 184 -0.03 11.67 8.65
C PRO A 184 -0.32 10.33 7.97
N LEU A 185 -1.56 9.86 8.10
CA LEU A 185 -2.03 8.61 7.48
C LEU A 185 -3.39 8.84 6.82
N PHE A 186 -3.51 8.39 5.57
CA PHE A 186 -4.75 8.46 4.79
C PHE A 186 -5.24 7.05 4.46
N PHE A 187 -6.49 6.74 4.82
CA PHE A 187 -7.19 5.53 4.37
C PHE A 187 -8.05 5.84 3.15
N ILE A 188 -7.87 5.11 2.05
CA ILE A 188 -8.74 5.18 0.87
C ILE A 188 -9.35 3.79 0.68
N ASN A 189 -10.63 3.65 0.98
CA ASN A 189 -11.31 2.36 1.04
C ASN A 189 -12.12 2.09 -0.23
N SER A 190 -12.30 0.81 -0.56
CA SER A 190 -13.41 0.41 -1.42
C SER A 190 -14.68 0.25 -0.60
N GLU A 191 -15.84 0.41 -1.25
CA GLU A 191 -17.12 0.28 -0.55
C GLU A 191 -17.42 -1.16 -0.15
N ARG A 192 -17.06 -2.14 -0.99
CA ARG A 192 -17.49 -3.54 -0.84
C ARG A 192 -16.53 -4.45 -0.09
N PHE A 193 -15.29 -4.02 0.15
CA PHE A 193 -14.31 -4.83 0.89
C PHE A 193 -14.42 -4.68 2.41
N GLN A 194 -14.81 -3.49 2.88
CA GLN A 194 -14.74 -3.15 4.29
C GLN A 194 -15.81 -3.85 5.12
N TYR A 195 -15.51 -4.07 6.40
CA TYR A 195 -16.40 -4.69 7.38
C TYR A 195 -16.15 -4.09 8.78
N PRO A 196 -17.14 -4.14 9.72
CA PRO A 196 -17.07 -3.43 11.00
C PRO A 196 -15.79 -3.68 11.79
N ALA A 197 -15.37 -4.93 11.96
CA ALA A 197 -14.16 -5.27 12.71
C ALA A 197 -12.87 -4.67 12.10
N ASN A 198 -12.81 -4.52 10.78
CA ASN A 198 -11.68 -3.89 10.09
C ASN A 198 -11.68 -2.36 10.32
N ILE A 199 -12.84 -1.72 10.15
CA ILE A 199 -13.02 -0.28 10.37
C ILE A 199 -12.75 0.11 11.82
N ILE A 200 -13.17 -0.70 12.80
CA ILE A 200 -12.85 -0.47 14.22
C ILE A 200 -11.32 -0.38 14.41
N LYS A 201 -10.54 -1.27 13.78
CA LYS A 201 -9.08 -1.21 13.83
C LYS A 201 -8.51 0.02 13.13
N MET A 202 -9.07 0.46 12.00
CA MET A 202 -8.66 1.73 11.37
C MET A 202 -8.94 2.91 12.30
N LYS A 203 -10.12 2.96 12.94
CA LYS A 203 -10.51 4.02 13.88
C LYS A 203 -9.58 4.07 15.11
N LYS A 204 -8.98 2.96 15.54
CA LYS A 204 -7.94 2.97 16.60
C LYS A 204 -6.70 3.80 16.24
N CYS A 205 -6.47 4.10 14.95
CA CYS A 205 -5.39 5.00 14.51
C CYS A 205 -5.73 6.50 14.65
N PHE A 206 -7.01 6.84 14.86
CA PHE A 206 -7.50 8.21 15.00
C PHE A 206 -7.32 8.68 16.45
N ILE A 207 -6.15 9.27 16.70
CA ILE A 207 -5.74 9.75 18.01
C ILE A 207 -5.69 11.28 17.97
N PRO A 208 -6.20 11.99 19.00
CA PRO A 208 -6.13 13.44 19.06
C PRO A 208 -4.72 13.98 18.79
N GLY A 209 -4.62 15.03 17.97
CA GLY A 209 -3.35 15.66 17.59
C GLY A 209 -2.58 14.96 16.47
N LYS A 210 -3.10 13.87 15.88
CA LYS A 210 -2.50 13.21 14.71
C LYS A 210 -3.38 13.37 13.48
N GLU A 211 -2.77 13.77 12.36
CA GLU A 211 -3.51 13.92 11.10
C GLU A 211 -3.91 12.56 10.55
N ARG A 212 -5.21 12.31 10.46
CA ARG A 212 -5.79 11.08 9.92
C ARG A 212 -6.94 11.45 9.00
N LYS A 213 -6.95 10.88 7.81
CA LYS A 213 -8.04 11.03 6.84
C LYS A 213 -8.55 9.67 6.43
N MET A 214 -9.81 9.62 6.03
CA MET A 214 -10.44 8.41 5.52
C MET A 214 -11.51 8.81 4.51
N ILE A 215 -11.52 8.14 3.37
CA ILE A 215 -12.60 8.20 2.39
C ILE A 215 -12.96 6.79 1.91
N THR A 216 -14.17 6.64 1.39
CA THR A 216 -14.61 5.42 0.69
C THR A 216 -15.07 5.78 -0.72
N ILE A 217 -14.60 5.03 -1.73
CA ILE A 217 -15.03 5.19 -3.12
C ILE A 217 -16.32 4.39 -3.36
N ARG A 218 -17.42 5.07 -3.69
CA ARG A 218 -18.74 4.46 -3.94
C ARG A 218 -18.69 3.47 -5.10
N GLY A 219 -19.45 2.39 -4.97
CA GLY A 219 -19.58 1.33 -5.97
C GLY A 219 -18.31 0.51 -6.20
N SER A 220 -17.19 0.80 -5.51
CA SER A 220 -15.92 0.13 -5.76
C SER A 220 -15.76 -1.20 -5.01
N VAL A 221 -14.91 -2.07 -5.53
CA VAL A 221 -14.48 -3.35 -4.94
C VAL A 221 -12.98 -3.34 -4.67
N HIS A 222 -12.52 -4.31 -3.88
CA HIS A 222 -11.11 -4.45 -3.48
C HIS A 222 -10.12 -4.41 -4.66
N GLN A 223 -10.50 -5.01 -5.80
CA GLN A 223 -9.64 -5.09 -6.98
C GLN A 223 -9.53 -3.78 -7.76
N ASN A 224 -10.36 -2.75 -7.48
CA ASN A 224 -10.26 -1.46 -8.15
C ASN A 224 -8.90 -0.76 -7.91
N PHE A 225 -8.15 -1.14 -6.88
CA PHE A 225 -6.80 -0.63 -6.60
C PHE A 225 -5.68 -1.42 -7.29
N ALA A 226 -5.98 -2.54 -7.94
CA ALA A 226 -5.00 -3.43 -8.57
C ALA A 226 -5.22 -3.52 -10.09
N ASP A 227 -4.15 -3.80 -10.85
CA ASP A 227 -4.18 -3.78 -12.32
C ASP A 227 -5.18 -4.76 -12.95
N PHE A 228 -5.57 -5.81 -12.22
CA PHE A 228 -6.56 -6.78 -12.69
C PHE A 228 -7.92 -6.15 -12.99
N THR A 229 -8.25 -5.00 -12.40
CA THR A 229 -9.47 -4.27 -12.76
C THR A 229 -9.48 -3.82 -14.22
N PHE A 230 -8.31 -3.67 -14.87
CA PHE A 230 -8.17 -3.28 -16.27
C PHE A 230 -7.93 -4.46 -17.22
N ALA A 231 -7.73 -5.67 -16.69
CA ALA A 231 -7.33 -6.84 -17.48
C ALA A 231 -8.49 -7.54 -18.22
N THR A 232 -9.75 -7.21 -17.90
CA THR A 232 -10.94 -7.89 -18.43
C THR A 232 -12.02 -6.91 -18.88
N GLY A 233 -12.90 -7.37 -19.78
CA GLY A 233 -14.11 -6.63 -20.16
C GLY A 233 -15.12 -6.51 -19.00
N LYS A 234 -16.09 -5.59 -19.12
CA LYS A 234 -17.02 -5.24 -18.04
C LYS A 234 -17.73 -6.47 -17.44
N VAL A 235 -18.36 -7.30 -18.25
CA VAL A 235 -19.16 -8.47 -17.78
C VAL A 235 -18.29 -9.47 -17.02
N THR A 236 -17.16 -9.89 -17.61
CA THR A 236 -16.22 -10.82 -16.98
C THR A 236 -15.61 -10.24 -15.71
N GLY A 237 -15.26 -8.96 -15.72
CA GLY A 237 -14.71 -8.29 -14.55
C GLY A 237 -15.68 -8.20 -13.38
N HIS A 238 -16.97 -7.98 -13.63
CA HIS A 238 -17.99 -8.01 -12.57
C HIS A 238 -18.19 -9.43 -12.03
N LEU A 239 -18.24 -10.44 -12.91
CA LEU A 239 -18.41 -11.84 -12.51
C LEU A 239 -17.32 -12.33 -11.56
N PHE A 240 -16.07 -11.91 -11.78
CA PHE A 240 -14.92 -12.28 -10.93
C PHE A 240 -14.58 -11.22 -9.86
N THR A 241 -15.46 -10.23 -9.63
CA THR A 241 -15.23 -9.14 -8.65
C THR A 241 -13.91 -8.38 -8.89
N LEU A 242 -13.46 -8.30 -10.14
CA LEU A 242 -12.33 -7.46 -10.58
C LEU A 242 -12.78 -6.01 -10.82
N LYS A 243 -14.07 -5.80 -11.06
CA LYS A 243 -14.69 -4.49 -11.29
C LYS A 243 -15.88 -4.30 -10.36
N GLY A 244 -16.04 -3.08 -9.84
CA GLY A 244 -17.21 -2.62 -9.11
C GLY A 244 -18.24 -1.97 -10.03
N GLU A 245 -19.26 -1.35 -9.44
CA GLU A 245 -20.27 -0.56 -10.15
C GLU A 245 -19.68 0.71 -10.75
N ILE A 246 -18.72 1.33 -10.05
CA ILE A 246 -17.95 2.46 -10.55
C ILE A 246 -17.01 2.02 -11.67
N ASP A 247 -16.82 2.88 -12.67
CA ASP A 247 -15.81 2.64 -13.70
C ASP A 247 -14.40 2.54 -13.11
N SER A 248 -13.62 1.59 -13.60
CA SER A 248 -12.26 1.33 -13.09
C SER A 248 -11.32 2.52 -13.26
N ASN A 249 -11.45 3.30 -14.35
CA ASN A 249 -10.61 4.49 -14.55
C ASN A 249 -11.06 5.61 -13.63
N VAL A 250 -12.36 5.81 -13.44
CA VAL A 250 -12.87 6.81 -12.48
C VAL A 250 -12.40 6.50 -11.05
N ALA A 251 -12.44 5.23 -10.64
CA ALA A 251 -11.94 4.83 -9.32
C ALA A 251 -10.41 5.04 -9.18
N LEU A 252 -9.63 4.74 -10.22
CA LEU A 252 -8.20 5.02 -10.25
C LEU A 252 -7.93 6.53 -10.18
N ASP A 253 -8.65 7.33 -10.95
CA ASP A 253 -8.54 8.79 -10.97
C ASP A 253 -8.77 9.39 -9.58
N LEU A 254 -9.86 9.01 -8.91
CA LEU A 254 -10.17 9.47 -7.56
C LEU A 254 -9.08 9.05 -6.56
N THR A 255 -8.62 7.80 -6.66
CA THR A 255 -7.53 7.28 -5.81
C THR A 255 -6.24 8.09 -6.01
N SER A 256 -5.82 8.30 -7.26
CA SER A 256 -4.59 8.99 -7.62
C SER A 256 -4.65 10.46 -7.25
N LYS A 257 -5.73 11.17 -7.59
CA LYS A 257 -5.89 12.60 -7.31
C LYS A 257 -5.95 12.89 -5.80
N ALA A 258 -6.74 12.13 -5.04
CA ALA A 258 -6.78 12.25 -3.58
C ALA A 258 -5.41 11.94 -2.94
N SER A 259 -4.70 10.94 -3.47
CA SER A 259 -3.34 10.62 -3.02
C SER A 259 -2.35 11.73 -3.31
N LEU A 260 -2.38 12.33 -4.51
CA LEU A 260 -1.49 13.43 -4.91
C LEU A 260 -1.70 14.66 -4.04
N ALA A 261 -2.96 15.03 -3.75
CA ALA A 261 -3.29 16.13 -2.84
C ALA A 261 -2.73 15.87 -1.43
N PHE A 262 -2.95 14.67 -0.90
CA PHE A 262 -2.45 14.27 0.42
C PHE A 262 -0.91 14.27 0.48
N LEU A 263 -0.24 13.75 -0.56
CA LEU A 263 1.22 13.77 -0.68
C LEU A 263 1.74 15.20 -0.75
N GLN A 264 1.09 16.09 -1.50
CA GLN A 264 1.47 17.50 -1.58
C GLN A 264 1.45 18.16 -0.20
N LYS A 265 0.32 18.05 0.50
CA LYS A 265 0.11 18.63 1.82
C LYS A 265 1.16 18.17 2.84
N HIS A 266 1.55 16.90 2.81
CA HIS A 266 2.39 16.30 3.86
C HIS A 266 3.87 16.11 3.50
N LEU A 267 4.23 16.25 2.22
CA LEU A 267 5.63 16.29 1.77
C LEU A 267 6.09 17.71 1.40
N GLY A 268 5.20 18.70 1.44
CA GLY A 268 5.52 20.08 1.06
C GLY A 268 5.90 20.19 -0.42
N LEU A 269 5.14 19.52 -1.30
CA LEU A 269 5.39 19.56 -2.73
C LEU A 269 5.01 20.94 -3.29
N GLN A 270 5.76 21.39 -4.30
CA GLN A 270 5.49 22.63 -5.03
C GLN A 270 4.89 22.25 -6.39
N LYS A 271 3.64 21.81 -6.35
CA LYS A 271 2.80 21.40 -7.48
C LYS A 271 1.40 21.98 -7.24
N ASP A 272 0.49 21.77 -8.19
CA ASP A 272 -0.90 22.23 -8.09
C ASP A 272 -1.85 21.11 -7.65
N PHE A 273 -1.38 20.12 -6.86
CA PHE A 273 -2.22 18.98 -6.46
C PHE A 273 -3.25 19.32 -5.38
N ASP A 274 -3.08 20.46 -4.71
CA ASP A 274 -4.05 21.08 -3.79
C ASP A 274 -5.38 21.43 -4.48
N GLN A 275 -5.41 21.52 -5.81
CA GLN A 275 -6.66 21.61 -6.57
C GLN A 275 -7.63 20.45 -6.28
N TRP A 276 -7.13 19.32 -5.74
CA TRP A 276 -7.90 18.14 -5.37
C TRP A 276 -8.03 17.94 -3.85
N ASP A 277 -7.74 18.95 -3.02
CA ASP A 277 -7.87 18.86 -1.55
C ASP A 277 -9.27 18.43 -1.10
N TYR A 278 -10.30 18.83 -1.84
CA TYR A 278 -11.70 18.44 -1.60
C TYR A 278 -11.91 16.91 -1.64
N LEU A 279 -11.11 16.18 -2.43
CA LEU A 279 -11.17 14.71 -2.48
C LEU A 279 -10.66 14.06 -1.20
N ILE A 280 -9.74 14.69 -0.47
CA ILE A 280 -9.23 14.20 0.82
C ILE A 280 -10.36 14.20 1.87
N GLU A 281 -11.26 15.17 1.77
CA GLU A 281 -12.43 15.30 2.64
C GLU A 281 -13.63 14.46 2.16
N GLY A 282 -13.53 13.82 0.99
CA GLY A 282 -14.59 13.01 0.40
C GLY A 282 -15.70 13.84 -0.25
N GLU A 283 -15.41 15.08 -0.67
CA GLU A 283 -16.37 16.00 -1.29
C GLU A 283 -16.51 15.77 -2.81
N ASP A 284 -16.93 14.56 -3.20
CA ASP A 284 -17.24 14.19 -4.59
C ASP A 284 -18.44 13.25 -4.62
N ASP A 285 -19.24 13.28 -5.68
CA ASP A 285 -20.45 12.44 -5.83
C ASP A 285 -20.13 10.94 -5.70
N HIS A 286 -18.91 10.53 -6.06
CA HIS A 286 -18.44 9.15 -5.98
C HIS A 286 -17.69 8.84 -4.68
N LEU A 287 -17.61 9.78 -3.74
CA LEU A 287 -16.91 9.60 -2.47
C LEU A 287 -17.88 9.64 -1.28
N ILE A 288 -17.43 8.99 -0.21
CA ILE A 288 -18.03 9.05 1.12
C ILE A 288 -16.95 9.57 2.06
N PRO A 289 -17.17 10.68 2.77
CA PRO A 289 -16.30 11.09 3.87
C PRO A 289 -16.26 9.98 4.93
N GLY A 290 -15.06 9.51 5.27
CA GLY A 290 -14.89 8.38 6.17
C GLY A 290 -15.31 7.05 5.53
N THR A 291 -16.40 6.47 6.03
CA THR A 291 -16.89 5.13 5.65
C THR A 291 -18.40 5.04 5.80
N ASN A 292 -19.03 4.20 4.99
CA ASN A 292 -20.45 3.82 5.09
C ASN A 292 -20.76 2.85 6.24
N ILE A 293 -19.74 2.34 6.95
CA ILE A 293 -19.92 1.35 8.01
C ILE A 293 -20.10 2.00 9.38
N ASP A 294 -21.26 1.80 9.99
CA ASP A 294 -21.50 2.16 11.37
C ASP A 294 -20.84 1.16 12.34
N THR A 295 -20.06 1.68 13.29
CA THR A 295 -19.35 0.90 14.31
C THR A 295 -19.91 1.12 15.72
N SER A 296 -20.98 1.91 15.87
CA SER A 296 -21.57 2.28 17.17
C SER A 296 -22.15 1.08 17.94
N SER A 297 -22.71 0.10 17.22
CA SER A 297 -23.37 -1.09 17.79
C SER A 297 -22.41 -2.17 18.30
N HIS A 298 -21.15 -2.17 17.86
CA HIS A 298 -20.18 -3.22 18.20
C HIS A 298 -19.46 -2.98 19.54
N GLY A 299 -19.57 -1.77 20.12
CA GLY A 299 -19.08 -1.49 21.47
C GLY A 299 -19.91 -2.15 22.58
N ILE A 300 -21.16 -2.54 22.28
CA ILE A 300 -22.08 -3.14 23.26
C ILE A 300 -21.85 -4.65 23.39
N LEU A 301 -21.56 -5.34 22.28
CA LEU A 301 -21.41 -6.80 22.25
C LEU A 301 -20.10 -7.33 22.88
N GLN A 302 -19.04 -6.52 22.93
CA GLN A 302 -17.81 -6.92 23.63
C GLN A 302 -17.94 -6.84 25.16
N ASN A 303 -18.74 -5.90 25.68
CA ASN A 303 -18.98 -5.78 27.13
C ASN A 303 -19.93 -6.87 27.67
N SER A 304 -20.83 -7.43 26.85
CA SER A 304 -21.71 -8.51 27.31
C SER A 304 -20.99 -9.85 27.49
N THR A 305 -19.91 -10.11 26.75
CA THR A 305 -19.16 -11.38 26.84
C THR A 305 -18.18 -11.45 28.02
N GLU A 306 -17.85 -10.33 28.67
CA GLU A 306 -17.02 -10.33 29.89
C GLU A 306 -17.84 -10.49 31.18
N ILE A 307 -19.15 -10.21 31.16
CA ILE A 307 -20.01 -10.31 32.35
C ILE A 307 -20.51 -11.76 32.58
N ASP A 308 -20.67 -12.55 31.52
CA ASP A 308 -21.20 -13.93 31.62
C ASP A 308 -20.16 -15.00 32.00
N LYS A 309 -18.88 -14.64 32.17
CA LYS A 309 -17.84 -15.58 32.64
C LYS A 309 -17.60 -15.58 34.15
N HIS A 310 -18.33 -14.77 34.92
CA HIS A 310 -18.20 -14.73 36.38
C HIS A 310 -19.32 -15.42 37.18
N ASN A 311 -20.28 -16.08 36.52
CA ASN A 311 -21.38 -16.79 37.20
C ASN A 311 -21.64 -18.19 36.62
N ALA A 312 -20.61 -19.05 36.62
CA ALA A 312 -20.80 -20.50 36.47
C ALA A 312 -19.62 -21.24 37.13
N ASP A 313 -19.72 -21.40 38.45
CA ASP A 313 -19.21 -22.57 39.16
C ASP A 313 -20.21 -23.73 39.00
#